data_AF-A0A2T3NFG8-F1
#
_entry.id   AF-A0A2T3NFG8-F1
#
_cell.length_a   1.000
_cell.length_b   1.000
_cell.length_c   1.000
_cell.angle_alpha   90.00
_cell.angle_beta   90.00
_cell.angle_gamma   90.00
#
_symmetry.space_group_name_H-M   'P 1'
#
loop_
_entity.id
_entity.type
_entity.pdbx_description
1 polymer ?
#
loop_
_entity_poly.entity_id
_entity_poly.type
_entity_poly.pdbx_seq_one_letter_code
_entity_poly.pdbx_strand_id
1 'polypeptide(L)'
;MKYTAGDLDYKGEESGVHNWITKQGKSFYWHPDWLHIAEDQTGLHAKQQLDIVGDEKGTKDHAVLAILKHLNDWMVDEIDKHPEVKNQPKL
;
A
#
# COMPACT_ATOMS: atom_id res chain seq x y z
N MET A 1 9.62 12.97 -2.07
CA MET A 1 8.66 12.42 -3.06
C MET A 1 7.46 11.90 -2.26
N LYS A 2 6.29 11.65 -2.86
CA LYS A 2 5.14 11.05 -2.18
C LYS A 2 4.46 10.12 -3.18
N TYR A 3 4.14 8.90 -2.78
CA TYR A 3 3.37 7.98 -3.60
C TYR A 3 1.94 8.48 -3.73
N THR A 4 1.41 8.41 -4.95
CA THR A 4 0.02 8.76 -5.28
C THR A 4 -0.70 7.58 -5.92
N ALA A 5 -2.03 7.66 -6.07
CA ALA A 5 -2.81 6.60 -6.71
C ALA A 5 -2.32 6.28 -8.14
N GLY A 6 -1.75 7.26 -8.86
CA GLY A 6 -1.15 7.04 -10.18
C GLY A 6 0.15 6.23 -10.18
N ASP A 7 0.70 5.91 -9.00
CA ASP A 7 1.86 5.03 -8.83
C ASP A 7 1.46 3.58 -8.52
N LEU A 8 0.15 3.33 -8.36
CA LEU A 8 -0.44 2.02 -8.16
C LEU A 8 -1.16 1.57 -9.42
N ASP A 9 -0.68 0.47 -10.02
CA ASP A 9 -1.32 -0.19 -11.13
C ASP A 9 -2.28 -1.25 -10.61
N TYR A 10 -3.58 -1.04 -10.77
CA TYR A 10 -4.59 -2.04 -10.43
C TYR A 10 -4.52 -3.22 -11.41
N LYS A 11 -4.32 -4.42 -10.88
CA LYS A 11 -4.19 -5.67 -11.65
C LYS A 11 -5.48 -6.45 -11.79
N GLY A 12 -6.54 -6.01 -11.11
CA GLY A 12 -7.83 -6.69 -11.12
C GLY A 12 -8.11 -7.38 -9.81
N GLU A 13 -9.01 -8.34 -9.87
CA GLU A 13 -9.52 -9.09 -8.74
C GLU A 13 -9.52 -10.58 -9.09
N GLU A 14 -9.06 -11.41 -8.16
CA GLU A 14 -9.10 -12.86 -8.27
C GLU A 14 -9.73 -13.44 -7.00
N SER A 15 -10.83 -14.17 -7.16
CA SER A 15 -11.58 -14.77 -6.03
C SER A 15 -11.97 -13.76 -4.93
N GLY A 16 -12.35 -12.54 -5.32
CA GLY A 16 -12.69 -11.44 -4.38
C GLY A 16 -11.48 -10.68 -3.84
N VAL A 17 -10.25 -11.16 -4.06
CA VAL A 17 -9.03 -10.48 -3.63
C VAL A 17 -8.57 -9.52 -4.72
N HIS A 18 -8.63 -8.23 -4.41
CA HIS A 18 -8.12 -7.15 -5.24
C HIS A 18 -6.60 -7.08 -5.17
N ASN A 19 -5.96 -6.79 -6.30
CA ASN A 19 -4.51 -6.69 -6.42
C ASN A 19 -4.09 -5.35 -7.03
N TRP A 20 -3.13 -4.67 -6.39
CA TRP A 20 -2.40 -3.53 -6.93
C TRP A 20 -0.90 -3.81 -6.92
N ILE A 21 -0.19 -3.35 -7.95
CA ILE A 21 1.27 -3.39 -7.97
C ILE A 21 1.83 -1.98 -8.10
N THR A 22 2.94 -1.71 -7.44
CA THR A 22 3.71 -0.49 -7.67
C THR A 22 4.61 -0.63 -8.90
N LYS A 23 5.06 0.51 -9.47
CA LYS A 23 6.10 0.52 -10.53
C LYS A 23 7.40 -0.20 -10.14
N GLN A 24 7.64 -0.34 -8.83
CA GLN A 24 8.82 -1.03 -8.27
C GLN A 24 8.60 -2.54 -8.14
N GLY A 25 7.41 -3.05 -8.47
CA GLY A 25 7.10 -4.49 -8.44
C GLY A 25 6.56 -5.01 -7.10
N LYS A 26 6.29 -4.14 -6.11
CA LYS A 26 5.63 -4.56 -4.86
C LYS A 26 4.13 -4.74 -5.09
N SER A 27 3.61 -5.93 -4.79
CA SER A 27 2.20 -6.28 -4.89
C SER A 27 1.48 -6.11 -3.55
N PHE A 28 0.22 -5.68 -3.62
CA PHE A 28 -0.65 -5.42 -2.49
C PHE A 28 -2.00 -6.04 -2.75
N TYR A 29 -2.48 -6.81 -1.79
CA TYR A 29 -3.69 -7.59 -1.87
C TYR A 29 -4.69 -7.17 -0.79
N TRP A 30 -5.97 -7.11 -1.16
CA TRP A 30 -7.03 -6.75 -0.23
C TRP A 30 -8.34 -7.44 -0.60
N HIS A 31 -9.06 -7.95 0.38
CA HIS A 31 -10.39 -8.51 0.23
C HIS A 31 -11.42 -7.61 0.94
N PRO A 32 -12.66 -7.46 0.46
CA PRO A 32 -13.72 -6.69 1.13
C PRO A 32 -14.01 -7.09 2.58
N ASP A 33 -13.75 -8.35 2.93
CA ASP A 33 -13.87 -8.88 4.30
C ASP A 33 -12.62 -8.66 5.15
N TRP A 34 -11.53 -8.13 4.58
CA TRP A 34 -10.31 -7.82 5.31
C TRP A 34 -10.29 -6.34 5.70
N LEU A 35 -9.93 -6.09 6.95
CA LEU A 35 -9.67 -4.73 7.46
C LEU A 35 -8.18 -4.36 7.35
N HIS A 36 -7.43 -5.09 6.51
CA HIS A 36 -6.01 -4.87 6.28
C HIS A 36 -5.58 -5.21 4.86
N ILE A 37 -4.48 -4.60 4.43
CA ILE A 37 -3.72 -4.93 3.22
C ILE A 37 -2.71 -6.02 3.55
N ALA A 38 -2.54 -6.96 2.63
CA ALA A 38 -1.49 -7.97 2.65
C ALA A 38 -0.52 -7.79 1.47
N GLU A 39 0.69 -8.31 1.61
CA GLU A 39 1.68 -8.39 0.52
C GLU A 39 1.59 -9.71 -0.26
N ASP A 40 0.63 -10.57 0.11
CA ASP A 40 0.39 -11.86 -0.52
C ASP A 40 -1.12 -12.12 -0.67
N GLN A 41 -1.47 -12.99 -1.63
CA GLN A 41 -2.87 -13.34 -1.94
C GLN A 41 -3.59 -14.07 -0.80
N THR A 42 -2.85 -14.66 0.16
CA THR A 42 -3.45 -15.44 1.25
C THR A 42 -3.95 -14.56 2.38
N GLY A 43 -3.49 -13.31 2.47
CA GLY A 43 -3.90 -12.37 3.51
C GLY A 43 -3.32 -12.66 4.89
N LEU A 44 -2.43 -13.66 5.00
CA LEU A 44 -1.90 -14.16 6.26
C LEU A 44 -0.92 -13.18 6.92
N HIS A 45 -0.23 -12.38 6.13
CA HIS A 45 0.69 -11.36 6.64
C HIS A 45 0.10 -9.97 6.45
N ALA A 46 -0.61 -9.51 7.48
CA ALA A 46 -1.11 -8.14 7.55
C ALA A 46 0.05 -7.14 7.51
N LYS A 47 -0.04 -6.17 6.61
CA LYS A 47 0.99 -5.15 6.39
C LYS A 47 0.55 -3.77 6.81
N GLN A 48 -0.73 -3.47 6.56
CA GLN A 48 -1.30 -2.20 6.94
C GLN A 48 -2.78 -2.36 7.22
N GLN A 49 -3.26 -1.80 8.34
CA GLN A 49 -4.69 -1.75 8.63
C GLN A 49 -5.36 -0.67 7.78
N LEU A 50 -6.60 -0.92 7.36
CA LEU A 50 -7.42 0.09 6.72
C LEU A 50 -7.86 1.13 7.76
N ASP A 51 -7.83 2.40 7.37
CA ASP A 51 -8.35 3.50 8.18
C ASP A 51 -9.84 3.64 7.89
N ILE A 52 -10.66 3.04 8.75
CA ILE A 52 -12.12 2.97 8.62
C ILE A 52 -12.73 3.51 9.91
N VAL A 53 -13.76 4.34 9.79
CA VAL A 53 -14.40 4.97 10.94
C VAL A 53 -15.59 4.14 11.41
N GLY A 54 -15.53 3.65 12.66
CA GLY A 54 -16.62 2.87 13.26
C GLY A 54 -16.80 1.50 12.60
N ASP A 55 -18.05 1.13 12.31
CA ASP A 55 -18.45 -0.18 11.75
C ASP A 55 -18.64 -0.14 10.21
N GLU A 56 -18.02 0.81 9.51
CA GLU A 56 -18.06 0.86 8.06
C GLU A 56 -17.35 -0.35 7.44
N LYS A 57 -17.78 -0.77 6.24
CA LYS A 57 -17.09 -1.82 5.49
C LYS A 57 -15.86 -1.24 4.79
N GLY A 58 -14.76 -2.00 4.79
CA GLY A 58 -13.61 -1.68 3.96
C GLY A 58 -14.02 -1.55 2.50
N THR A 59 -13.54 -0.50 1.83
CA THR A 59 -13.78 -0.27 0.40
C THR A 59 -12.45 -0.28 -0.35
N LYS A 60 -12.51 -0.36 -1.67
CA LYS A 60 -11.32 -0.23 -2.53
C LYS A 60 -10.58 1.08 -2.26
N ASP A 61 -11.31 2.16 -2.00
CA ASP A 61 -10.71 3.46 -1.70
C ASP A 61 -9.96 3.43 -0.37
N HIS A 62 -10.54 2.84 0.69
CA HIS A 62 -9.84 2.62 1.95
C HIS A 62 -8.58 1.77 1.77
N ALA A 63 -8.66 0.74 0.93
CA ALA A 63 -7.51 -0.11 0.62
C ALA A 63 -6.40 0.67 -0.09
N VAL A 64 -6.73 1.45 -1.12
CA VAL A 64 -5.77 2.30 -1.84
C VAL A 64 -5.12 3.31 -0.90
N LEU A 65 -5.91 3.98 -0.05
CA LEU A 65 -5.39 4.92 0.94
C LEU A 65 -4.43 4.24 1.93
N ALA A 66 -4.76 3.04 2.40
CA ALA A 66 -3.90 2.26 3.28
C ALA A 66 -2.58 1.87 2.60
N ILE A 67 -2.61 1.41 1.34
CA ILE A 67 -1.40 1.12 0.55
C ILE A 67 -0.54 2.37 0.41
N LEU A 68 -1.13 3.50 0.01
CA LEU A 68 -0.39 4.75 -0.15
C LEU A 68 0.21 5.24 1.16
N LYS A 69 -0.52 5.10 2.28
CA LYS A 69 0.01 5.42 3.61
C LYS A 69 1.21 4.54 3.93
N HIS A 70 1.11 3.22 3.76
CA HIS A 70 2.20 2.28 4.01
C HIS A 70 3.45 2.60 3.19
N LEU A 71 3.30 2.87 1.88
CA LEU A 71 4.41 3.22 1.00
C LEU A 71 5.08 4.55 1.39
N ASN A 72 4.29 5.55 1.78
CA ASN A 72 4.82 6.84 2.21
C ASN A 72 5.52 6.73 3.57
N ASP A 73 4.95 5.99 4.52
CA ASP A 73 5.56 5.73 5.84
C ASP A 73 6.89 4.97 5.66
N TRP A 74 6.91 3.93 4.81
CA TRP A 74 8.13 3.20 4.47
C TRP A 74 9.20 4.11 3.86
N MET A 75 8.83 4.97 2.90
CA MET A 75 9.79 5.91 2.29
C MET A 75 10.36 6.91 3.32
N VAL A 76 9.57 7.35 4.29
CA VAL A 76 10.07 8.22 5.38
C VAL A 76 11.07 7.45 6.26
N ASP A 77 10.74 6.21 6.62
CA ASP A 77 11.60 5.33 7.42
C ASP A 77 12.93 5.01 6.72
N GLU A 78 12.90 4.74 5.41
CA GLU A 78 14.11 4.51 4.62
C GLU A 78 15.03 5.76 4.56
N ILE A 79 14.44 6.96 4.45
CA ILE A 79 15.19 8.22 4.48
C ILE A 79 15.86 8.45 5.86
N ASP A 80 15.17 8.07 6.94
CA ASP A 80 15.70 8.20 8.30
C ASP A 80 16.86 7.22 8.54
N LYS A 81 16.71 5.97 8.07
CA LYS A 81 17.73 4.91 8.19
C LYS A 81 18.95 5.12 7.30
N HIS A 82 18.79 5.79 6.15
CA HIS A 82 19.86 6.10 5.21
C HIS A 82 19.96 7.61 4.95
N PRO A 83 20.53 8.40 5.90
CA PRO A 83 20.62 9.86 5.77
C PRO A 83 21.50 10.32 4.58
N GLU A 84 22.27 9.43 3.98
CA GLU A 84 23.02 9.64 2.72
C GLU A 84 22.11 9.95 1.51
N VAL A 85 20.85 9.51 1.52
CA VAL A 85 19.86 9.78 0.46
C VAL A 85 19.39 11.25 0.45
N LYS A 86 19.60 11.98 1.55
CA LYS A 86 19.15 13.38 1.70
C LYS A 86 19.87 14.37 0.79
N ASN A 87 21.01 13.98 0.20
CA ASN A 87 21.92 14.89 -0.53
C ASN A 87 22.35 14.39 -1.92
N GLN A 88 21.57 13.56 -2.62
CA GLN A 88 21.83 13.35 -4.05
C GLN A 88 21.19 14.47 -4.88
N PRO A 89 21.99 15.35 -5.54
CA PRO A 89 21.46 16.28 -6.51
C PRO A 89 20.89 15.46 -7.68
N LYS A 90 19.67 15.80 -8.10
CA LYS A 90 19.10 15.31 -9.36
C LYS A 90 20.08 15.68 -10.48
N LEU A 91 20.72 14.67 -11.07
CA LEU A 91 21.44 14.77 -12.33
C LEU A 91 20.47 15.11 -13.47
#